data_AF-A0A3D0VGP4-F1
#
_entry.id   AF-A0A3D0VGP4-F1
#
_cell.length_a   1.000
_cell.length_b   1.000
_cell.length_c   1.000
_cell.angle_alpha   90.00
_cell.angle_beta   90.00
_cell.angle_gamma   90.00
#
_symmetry.space_group_name_H-M   'P 1'
#
loop_
_entity.id
_entity.type
_entity.pdbx_description
1 polymer ?
#
loop_
_entity_poly.entity_id
_entity_poly.type
_entity_poly.pdbx_seq_one_letter_code
_entity_poly.pdbx_strand_id
1 'polypeptide(L)'
;MYLLLAAHAHGAALQQVTRAGDPHPDRPEPRLISAGELAGVVRHLENRPREAPPRWIWHRTQDWYPGLLAAGVELDRCYDLSLCGNILAYSQFTAHTEYARNAEKESLDDPQEPPRALQPPPPPADQGALFDDVRHRAPRQGLAELRTEYAAQQAALADAAPEENKRKRLQLLLAAESAGAMIAAEMQHTGVPWREDLHEQILADYLGPRPPSGHRPAKLEALNDELRTLLSSPGLNPDSPQELMRALHRNGIEVKSTRQWEL
;
A
#
# COMPACT_ATOMS: atom_id res chain seq x y z
N MET A 1 2.99 -16.43 21.43
CA MET A 1 1.67 -15.89 21.86
C MET A 1 0.99 -15.26 20.65
N TYR A 2 -0.34 -15.31 20.55
CA TYR A 2 -1.12 -14.69 19.46
C TYR A 2 -2.01 -13.60 20.04
N LEU A 3 -1.92 -12.39 19.50
CA LEU A 3 -2.64 -11.22 19.98
C LEU A 3 -3.46 -10.61 18.87
N LEU A 4 -4.77 -10.59 19.04
CA LEU A 4 -5.70 -9.97 18.11
C LEU A 4 -5.95 -8.52 18.52
N LEU A 5 -5.74 -7.59 17.60
CA LEU A 5 -5.92 -6.16 17.76
C LEU A 5 -7.02 -5.66 16.82
N ALA A 6 -8.08 -5.11 17.40
CA ALA A 6 -9.24 -4.60 16.67
C ALA A 6 -9.56 -3.16 17.07
N ALA A 7 -10.29 -2.45 16.21
CA ALA A 7 -10.72 -1.10 16.53
C ALA A 7 -11.81 -1.09 17.59
N HIS A 8 -11.82 -0.04 18.39
CA HIS A 8 -12.86 0.20 19.39
C HIS A 8 -13.18 1.71 19.43
N ALA A 9 -14.40 2.08 19.83
CA ALA A 9 -14.87 3.48 19.80
C ALA A 9 -13.94 4.49 20.52
N HIS A 10 -13.16 4.01 21.50
CA HIS A 10 -12.24 4.83 22.30
C HIS A 10 -10.76 4.45 22.14
N GLY A 11 -10.41 3.67 21.12
CA GLY A 11 -9.04 3.21 20.88
C GLY A 11 -9.00 1.83 20.22
N ALA A 12 -8.52 0.84 20.96
CA ALA A 12 -8.35 -0.53 20.48
C ALA A 12 -8.83 -1.57 21.49
N ALA A 13 -9.26 -2.72 20.98
CA ALA A 13 -9.50 -3.91 21.77
C ALA A 13 -8.38 -4.92 21.49
N LEU A 14 -7.72 -5.39 22.54
CA LEU A 14 -6.67 -6.40 22.49
C LEU A 14 -7.15 -7.68 23.14
N GLN A 15 -7.08 -8.81 22.43
CA GLN A 15 -7.43 -10.11 22.97
C GLN A 15 -6.34 -11.14 22.69
N GLN A 16 -6.01 -11.95 23.70
CA GLN A 16 -5.15 -13.11 23.47
C GLN A 16 -5.99 -14.26 22.92
N VAL A 17 -5.54 -14.83 21.81
CA VAL A 17 -6.21 -15.96 21.15
C VAL A 17 -5.29 -17.18 21.08
N THR A 18 -5.88 -18.35 20.88
CA THR A 18 -5.15 -19.58 20.56
C THR A 18 -4.67 -19.53 19.11
N ARG A 19 -3.83 -20.49 18.71
CA ARG A 19 -3.44 -20.64 17.30
C ARG A 19 -4.63 -20.94 16.38
N ALA A 20 -5.72 -21.49 16.91
CA ALA A 20 -6.94 -21.79 16.16
C ALA A 20 -7.89 -20.58 16.07
N GLY A 21 -7.64 -19.52 16.85
CA GLY A 21 -8.46 -18.30 16.86
C GLY A 21 -9.48 -18.20 18.00
N ASP A 22 -9.58 -19.21 18.86
CA ASP A 22 -10.43 -19.15 20.05
C ASP A 22 -9.86 -18.19 21.11
N PRO A 23 -10.68 -17.58 21.97
CA PRO A 23 -10.19 -16.86 23.14
C PRO A 23 -9.28 -17.75 24.00
N HIS A 24 -8.15 -17.20 24.46
CA HIS A 24 -7.23 -17.96 25.29
C HIS A 24 -7.88 -18.30 26.65
N PRO A 25 -7.81 -19.56 27.14
CA PRO A 25 -8.54 -19.98 28.34
C PRO A 25 -8.14 -19.20 29.60
N ASP A 26 -6.86 -18.87 29.76
CA ASP A 26 -6.38 -18.10 30.92
C ASP A 26 -6.72 -16.60 30.87
N ARG A 27 -7.03 -16.08 29.67
CA ARG A 27 -7.28 -14.65 29.42
C ARG A 27 -8.34 -14.48 28.33
N PRO A 28 -9.58 -14.92 28.60
CA PRO A 28 -10.62 -14.97 27.59
C PRO A 28 -11.18 -13.59 27.27
N GLU A 29 -11.13 -12.64 28.22
CA GLU A 29 -11.71 -11.31 28.05
C GLU A 29 -10.79 -10.36 27.28
N PRO A 30 -11.35 -9.53 26.38
CA PRO A 30 -10.58 -8.49 25.72
C PRO A 30 -10.23 -7.35 26.66
N ARG A 31 -9.02 -6.82 26.50
CA ARG A 31 -8.56 -5.61 27.17
C ARG A 31 -8.77 -4.42 26.25
N LEU A 32 -9.54 -3.43 26.72
CA LEU A 32 -9.65 -2.13 26.05
C LEU A 32 -8.41 -1.29 26.34
N ILE A 33 -7.90 -0.65 25.30
CA ILE A 33 -6.71 0.21 25.35
C ILE A 33 -7.07 1.53 24.70
N SER A 34 -6.79 2.64 25.40
CA SER A 34 -7.00 3.97 24.82
C SER A 34 -6.00 4.22 23.68
N ALA A 35 -6.34 5.10 22.75
CA ALA A 35 -5.46 5.42 21.62
C ALA A 35 -4.05 5.89 22.06
N GLY A 36 -3.96 6.66 23.15
CA GLY A 36 -2.69 7.17 23.68
C GLY A 36 -1.82 6.11 24.38
N GLU A 37 -2.41 5.03 24.89
CA GLU A 37 -1.69 3.96 25.59
C GLU A 37 -1.21 2.86 24.66
N LEU A 38 -1.78 2.76 23.45
CA LEU A 38 -1.59 1.65 22.53
C LEU A 38 -0.12 1.35 22.25
N ALA A 39 0.65 2.37 21.83
CA ALA A 39 2.07 2.19 21.51
C ALA A 39 2.87 1.69 22.73
N GLY A 40 2.57 2.20 23.93
CA GLY A 40 3.20 1.75 25.17
C GLY A 40 2.91 0.29 25.51
N VAL A 41 1.65 -0.13 25.35
CA VAL A 41 1.23 -1.53 25.58
C VAL A 41 1.89 -2.47 24.56
N VAL A 42 1.87 -2.11 23.28
CA VAL A 42 2.48 -2.90 22.20
C VAL A 42 3.98 -3.05 22.45
N ARG A 43 4.70 -1.95 22.70
CA ARG A 43 6.14 -1.97 23.02
C ARG A 43 6.46 -2.86 24.21
N HIS A 44 5.65 -2.80 25.26
CA HIS A 44 5.84 -3.67 26.43
C HIS A 44 5.68 -5.14 26.05
N LEU A 45 4.63 -5.50 25.31
CA LEU A 45 4.35 -6.88 24.92
C LEU A 45 5.39 -7.47 23.97
N GLU A 46 5.93 -6.64 23.08
CA GLU A 46 6.99 -7.01 22.13
C GLU A 46 8.32 -7.30 22.82
N ASN A 47 8.66 -6.50 23.84
CA ASN A 47 9.96 -6.55 24.53
C ASN A 47 9.94 -7.33 25.85
N ARG A 48 8.96 -8.23 26.05
CA ARG A 48 8.88 -8.98 27.31
C ARG A 48 10.09 -9.92 27.47
N PRO A 49 10.86 -9.80 28.56
CA PRO A 49 12.00 -10.66 28.78
C PRO A 49 11.60 -12.14 28.84
N ARG A 50 12.39 -13.01 28.20
CA ARG A 50 12.25 -14.49 28.24
C ARG A 50 10.99 -15.04 27.54
N GLU A 51 10.23 -14.21 26.85
CA GLU A 51 9.14 -14.64 25.97
C GLU A 51 9.51 -14.30 24.52
N ALA A 52 9.14 -15.18 23.58
CA ALA A 52 9.23 -14.82 22.17
C ALA A 52 8.21 -13.71 21.85
N PRO A 53 8.54 -12.76 20.96
CA PRO A 53 7.60 -11.73 20.55
C PRO A 53 6.24 -12.32 20.11
N PRO A 54 5.12 -11.66 20.42
CA PRO A 54 3.82 -12.12 19.96
C PRO A 54 3.72 -12.10 18.43
N ARG A 55 2.79 -12.89 17.90
CA ARG A 55 2.26 -12.66 16.55
C ARG A 55 1.03 -11.79 16.68
N TRP A 56 1.11 -10.58 16.14
CA TRP A 56 -0.01 -9.65 16.07
C TRP A 56 -0.98 -10.06 14.97
N ILE A 57 -2.28 -10.00 15.22
CA ILE A 57 -3.33 -10.34 14.27
C ILE A 57 -4.25 -9.13 14.17
N TRP A 58 -4.50 -8.65 12.95
CA TRP A 58 -5.33 -7.48 12.69
C TRP A 58 -5.93 -7.57 11.28
N HIS A 59 -6.89 -6.70 10.99
CA HIS A 59 -7.51 -6.64 9.67
C HIS A 59 -6.49 -6.34 8.55
N ARG A 60 -5.84 -5.16 8.61
CA ARG A 60 -4.82 -4.69 7.66
C ARG A 60 -3.63 -4.13 8.45
N THR A 61 -2.41 -4.44 8.00
CA THR A 61 -1.18 -3.91 8.59
C THR A 61 -1.10 -2.39 8.49
N GLN A 62 -1.61 -1.84 7.38
CA GLN A 62 -1.64 -0.38 7.14
C GLN A 62 -2.54 0.39 8.11
N ASP A 63 -3.49 -0.27 8.78
CA ASP A 63 -4.35 0.39 9.78
C ASP A 63 -3.66 0.64 11.12
N TRP A 64 -2.60 -0.11 11.41
CA TRP A 64 -2.00 -0.17 12.74
C TRP A 64 -0.51 0.15 12.73
N TYR A 65 0.26 -0.52 11.88
CA TYR A 65 1.71 -0.50 11.97
C TYR A 65 2.34 0.86 11.65
N PRO A 66 1.88 1.65 10.66
CA PRO A 66 2.41 2.99 10.43
C PRO A 66 2.31 3.92 11.66
N GLY A 67 1.21 3.82 12.42
CA GLY A 67 1.04 4.60 13.65
C GLY A 67 1.95 4.14 14.79
N LEU A 68 2.26 2.85 14.84
CA LEU A 68 3.20 2.27 15.81
C LEU A 68 4.65 2.65 15.47
N LEU A 69 5.02 2.60 14.19
CA LEU A 69 6.33 3.06 13.69
C LEU A 69 6.55 4.56 14.00
N ALA A 70 5.54 5.41 13.76
CA ALA A 70 5.60 6.82 14.13
C ALA A 70 5.79 7.06 15.65
N ALA A 71 5.40 6.09 16.49
CA ALA A 71 5.63 6.09 17.93
C ALA A 71 6.93 5.38 18.35
N GLY A 72 7.78 4.96 17.40
CA GLY A 72 9.04 4.27 17.63
C GLY A 72 8.88 2.81 18.06
N VAL A 73 7.82 2.13 17.61
CA VAL A 73 7.54 0.72 17.93
C VAL A 73 7.63 -0.13 16.67
N GLU A 74 8.68 -0.94 16.60
CA GLU A 74 8.89 -1.97 15.58
C GLU A 74 8.34 -3.32 16.07
N LEU A 75 7.85 -4.14 15.15
CA LEU A 75 7.22 -5.43 15.43
C LEU A 75 7.93 -6.56 14.70
N ASP A 76 8.02 -7.72 15.35
CA ASP A 76 8.69 -8.91 14.83
C ASP A 76 7.77 -9.70 13.86
N ARG A 77 6.51 -9.89 14.24
CA ARG A 77 5.58 -10.78 13.51
C ARG A 77 4.14 -10.29 13.53
N CYS A 78 3.52 -10.30 12.36
CA CYS A 78 2.08 -10.14 12.22
C CYS A 78 1.40 -11.29 11.45
N TYR A 79 0.07 -11.22 11.38
CA TYR A 79 -0.82 -11.97 10.51
C TYR A 79 -1.86 -10.99 10.00
N ASP A 80 -1.75 -10.63 8.72
CA ASP A 80 -2.65 -9.68 8.06
C ASP A 80 -3.87 -10.43 7.52
N LEU A 81 -5.04 -10.25 8.16
CA LEU A 81 -6.25 -11.00 7.81
C LEU A 81 -6.70 -10.72 6.38
N SER A 82 -6.62 -9.47 5.93
CA SER A 82 -7.05 -9.08 4.58
C SER A 82 -6.21 -9.78 3.50
N LEU A 83 -4.89 -9.68 3.60
CA LEU A 83 -3.97 -10.26 2.62
C LEU A 83 -3.97 -11.78 2.66
N CYS A 84 -3.99 -12.35 3.87
CA CYS A 84 -4.05 -13.80 4.04
C CYS A 84 -5.39 -14.36 3.55
N GLY A 85 -6.49 -13.64 3.80
CA GLY A 85 -7.82 -14.00 3.33
C GLY A 85 -7.88 -14.04 1.81
N ASN A 86 -7.32 -13.03 1.13
CA ASN A 86 -7.21 -13.01 -0.33
C ASN A 86 -6.43 -14.23 -0.87
N ILE A 87 -5.28 -14.56 -0.30
CA ILE A 87 -4.54 -15.77 -0.70
C ILE A 87 -5.39 -17.04 -0.52
N LEU A 88 -6.08 -17.18 0.60
CA LEU A 88 -6.92 -18.34 0.90
C LEU A 88 -8.16 -18.42 -0.01
N ALA A 89 -8.74 -17.28 -0.40
CA ALA A 89 -9.90 -17.20 -1.29
C ALA A 89 -9.57 -17.58 -2.74
N TYR A 90 -8.36 -17.26 -3.22
CA TYR A 90 -7.92 -17.53 -4.60
C TYR A 90 -7.06 -18.79 -4.75
N SER A 91 -6.59 -19.40 -3.66
CA SER A 91 -5.73 -20.58 -3.70
C SER A 91 -6.50 -21.84 -4.10
N GLN A 92 -5.94 -22.58 -5.06
CA GLN A 92 -6.43 -23.92 -5.43
C GLN A 92 -6.32 -24.93 -4.28
N PHE A 93 -5.46 -24.68 -3.29
CA PHE A 93 -5.28 -25.59 -2.15
C PHE A 93 -6.41 -25.49 -1.12
N THR A 94 -7.22 -24.44 -1.19
CA THR A 94 -8.33 -24.17 -0.25
C THR A 94 -9.66 -24.00 -0.98
N ALA A 95 -9.70 -24.10 -2.31
CA ALA A 95 -10.91 -23.92 -3.13
C ALA A 95 -12.08 -24.85 -2.74
N HIS A 96 -11.81 -26.00 -2.11
CA HIS A 96 -12.84 -26.91 -1.60
C HIS A 96 -13.40 -26.53 -0.23
N THR A 97 -12.76 -25.62 0.51
CA THR A 97 -13.15 -25.19 1.86
C THR A 97 -14.35 -24.25 1.79
N GLU A 98 -15.17 -24.23 2.85
CA GLU A 98 -16.29 -23.27 2.95
C GLU A 98 -15.80 -21.82 2.95
N TYR A 99 -14.65 -21.56 3.57
CA TYR A 99 -14.02 -20.24 3.58
C TYR A 99 -13.82 -19.70 2.16
N ALA A 100 -13.13 -20.45 1.29
CA ALA A 100 -12.85 -19.97 -0.07
C ALA A 100 -14.10 -19.88 -0.97
N ARG A 101 -15.15 -20.63 -0.67
CA ARG A 101 -16.43 -20.59 -1.39
C ARG A 101 -17.28 -19.38 -1.02
N ASN A 102 -17.21 -18.95 0.24
CA ASN A 102 -17.99 -17.85 0.78
C ASN A 102 -17.22 -16.53 0.89
N ALA A 103 -15.89 -16.56 0.69
CA ALA A 103 -15.06 -15.37 0.72
C ALA A 103 -15.54 -14.35 -0.32
N GLU A 104 -15.77 -13.12 0.13
CA GLU A 104 -15.91 -11.98 -0.75
C GLU A 104 -14.57 -11.78 -1.44
N LYS A 105 -14.54 -12.09 -2.74
CA LYS A 105 -13.35 -11.95 -3.56
C LYS A 105 -13.19 -10.48 -3.90
N GLU A 106 -12.40 -9.77 -3.09
CA GLU A 106 -11.96 -8.42 -3.41
C GLU A 106 -11.24 -8.46 -4.77
N SER A 107 -11.86 -7.81 -5.76
CA SER A 107 -11.19 -7.60 -7.04
C SER A 107 -10.00 -6.68 -6.81
N LEU A 108 -8.84 -7.03 -7.36
CA LEU A 108 -7.67 -6.12 -7.38
C LEU A 108 -7.98 -4.78 -8.07
N ASP A 109 -9.06 -4.74 -8.86
CA ASP A 109 -9.60 -3.57 -9.55
C ASP A 109 -10.91 -3.08 -8.93
N ASP A 110 -11.09 -3.13 -7.60
CA ASP A 110 -12.24 -2.48 -6.96
C ASP A 110 -12.17 -0.96 -7.17
N PRO A 111 -13.09 -0.35 -7.95
CA PRO A 111 -13.09 1.09 -8.20
C PRO A 111 -13.39 1.94 -6.94
N GLN A 112 -13.87 1.31 -5.86
CA GLN A 112 -14.14 1.96 -4.58
C GLN A 112 -12.93 1.96 -3.65
N GLU A 113 -11.91 1.11 -3.88
CA GLU A 113 -10.65 1.27 -3.18
C GLU A 113 -9.96 2.53 -3.73
N PRO A 114 -9.61 3.50 -2.86
CA PRO A 114 -8.81 4.62 -3.32
C PRO A 114 -7.52 4.05 -3.92
N PRO A 115 -7.08 4.52 -5.11
CA PRO A 115 -5.81 4.09 -5.67
C PRO A 115 -4.74 4.21 -4.59
N ARG A 116 -3.77 3.28 -4.56
CA ARG A 116 -2.59 3.36 -3.67
C ARG A 116 -1.82 4.62 -4.01
N ALA A 117 -2.34 5.75 -3.54
CA ALA A 117 -1.85 7.05 -3.87
C ALA A 117 -0.57 7.23 -3.07
N LEU A 118 0.48 7.64 -3.76
CA LEU A 118 1.59 8.30 -3.11
C LEU A 118 1.00 9.38 -2.21
N GLN A 119 1.51 9.51 -0.98
CA GLN A 119 1.14 10.65 -0.16
C GLN A 119 1.35 11.90 -1.01
N PRO A 120 0.32 12.77 -1.15
CA PRO A 120 0.48 13.98 -1.93
C PRO A 120 1.67 14.75 -1.35
N PRO A 121 2.49 15.41 -2.20
CA PRO A 121 3.53 16.28 -1.69
C PRO A 121 2.91 17.28 -0.71
N PRO A 122 3.63 17.66 0.37
CA PRO A 122 3.13 18.66 1.30
C PRO A 122 2.71 19.89 0.49
N PRO A 123 1.52 20.45 0.75
CA PRO A 123 1.04 21.56 -0.04
C PRO A 123 2.00 22.76 0.11
N PRO A 124 2.12 23.61 -0.92
CA PRO A 124 2.83 24.88 -0.81
C PRO A 124 2.37 25.66 0.43
N ALA A 125 3.28 26.37 1.10
CA ALA A 125 3.00 27.06 2.36
C ALA A 125 1.84 28.08 2.29
N ASP A 126 1.44 28.47 1.08
CA ASP A 126 0.40 29.44 0.75
C ASP A 126 -0.92 28.80 0.23
N GLN A 127 -1.01 27.46 0.14
CA GLN A 127 -2.21 26.75 -0.32
C GLN A 127 -2.66 25.70 0.70
N GLY A 128 -3.89 25.84 1.21
CA GLY A 128 -4.52 24.75 1.96
C GLY A 128 -4.85 23.58 1.02
N ALA A 129 -4.60 22.34 1.44
CA ALA A 129 -4.90 21.18 0.60
C ALA A 129 -6.43 20.98 0.48
N LEU A 130 -6.92 20.99 -0.75
CA LEU A 130 -8.36 20.92 -1.11
C LEU A 130 -9.03 19.57 -0.72
N PHE A 131 -8.24 18.56 -0.29
CA PHE A 131 -8.72 17.19 -0.06
C PHE A 131 -8.28 16.57 1.28
N ASP A 132 -7.80 17.35 2.25
CA ASP A 132 -7.34 16.80 3.54
C ASP A 132 -8.42 16.05 4.34
N ASP A 133 -9.70 16.34 4.06
CA ASP A 133 -10.85 15.78 4.79
C ASP A 133 -11.40 14.45 4.23
N VAL A 134 -10.93 13.99 3.06
CA VAL A 134 -11.49 12.77 2.43
C VAL A 134 -10.68 11.53 2.82
N ARG A 135 -10.44 11.33 4.12
CA ARG A 135 -10.02 10.01 4.62
C ARG A 135 -11.26 9.16 4.81
N HIS A 136 -11.73 8.52 3.73
CA HIS A 136 -12.71 7.44 3.81
C HIS A 136 -12.09 6.28 4.58
N ARG A 137 -12.14 6.36 5.91
CA ARG A 137 -11.75 5.25 6.78
C ARG A 137 -12.95 4.33 6.81
N ALA A 138 -12.96 3.29 5.97
CA ALA A 138 -13.94 2.22 6.08
C ALA A 138 -14.05 1.81 7.57
N PRO A 139 -15.27 1.55 8.08
CA PRO A 139 -15.45 1.21 9.48
C PRO A 139 -14.54 0.03 9.81
N ARG A 140 -13.61 0.24 10.74
CA ARG A 140 -12.68 -0.81 11.14
C ARG A 140 -13.49 -1.92 11.81
N GLN A 141 -13.32 -3.14 11.31
CA GLN A 141 -14.02 -4.34 11.79
C GLN A 141 -13.83 -4.54 13.29
N GLY A 142 -14.88 -5.02 13.94
CA GLY A 142 -14.92 -5.25 15.38
C GLY A 142 -14.13 -6.47 15.80
N LEU A 143 -13.78 -6.56 17.09
CA LEU A 143 -13.01 -7.69 17.65
C LEU A 143 -13.64 -9.06 17.36
N ALA A 144 -14.97 -9.18 17.49
CA ALA A 144 -15.68 -10.44 17.28
C ALA A 144 -15.66 -10.89 15.81
N GLU A 145 -15.74 -9.95 14.87
CA GLU A 145 -15.64 -10.20 13.43
C GLU A 145 -14.24 -10.68 13.09
N LEU A 146 -13.19 -9.95 13.51
CA LEU A 146 -11.79 -10.32 13.25
C LEU A 146 -11.42 -11.67 13.86
N ARG A 147 -11.97 -12.01 15.03
CA ARG A 147 -11.74 -13.31 15.65
C ARG A 147 -12.39 -14.44 14.86
N THR A 148 -13.64 -14.25 14.43
CA THR A 148 -14.36 -15.21 13.58
C THR A 148 -13.61 -15.41 12.26
N GLU A 149 -13.16 -14.33 11.65
CA GLU A 149 -12.39 -14.34 10.41
C GLU A 149 -11.06 -15.09 10.57
N TYR A 150 -10.29 -14.76 11.62
CA TYR A 150 -9.04 -15.47 11.90
C TYR A 150 -9.27 -16.97 12.09
N ALA A 151 -10.28 -17.37 12.88
CA ALA A 151 -10.59 -18.77 13.11
C ALA A 151 -11.01 -19.50 11.82
N ALA A 152 -11.82 -18.87 10.97
CA ALA A 152 -12.23 -19.42 9.69
C ALA A 152 -11.04 -19.62 8.74
N GLN A 153 -10.10 -18.67 8.70
CA GLN A 153 -8.85 -18.82 7.95
C GLN A 153 -7.97 -19.96 8.49
N GLN A 154 -7.86 -20.12 9.81
CA GLN A 154 -7.09 -21.22 10.40
C GLN A 154 -7.73 -22.58 10.11
N ALA A 155 -9.06 -22.67 10.11
CA ALA A 155 -9.80 -23.87 9.71
C ALA A 155 -9.56 -24.20 8.23
N ALA A 156 -9.68 -23.22 7.33
CA ALA A 156 -9.40 -23.41 5.90
C ALA A 156 -7.97 -23.89 5.65
N LEU A 157 -7.00 -23.33 6.38
CA LEU A 157 -5.60 -23.73 6.31
C LEU A 157 -5.36 -25.14 6.86
N ALA A 158 -6.09 -25.53 7.91
CA ALA A 158 -6.07 -26.89 8.42
C ALA A 158 -6.65 -27.87 7.39
N ASP A 159 -7.72 -27.50 6.68
CA ASP A 159 -8.38 -28.33 5.67
C ASP A 159 -7.67 -28.32 4.31
N ALA A 160 -6.66 -27.47 4.12
CA ALA A 160 -5.77 -27.55 2.97
C ALA A 160 -5.14 -28.95 2.92
N ALA A 161 -5.33 -29.65 1.80
CA ALA A 161 -5.03 -31.07 1.66
C ALA A 161 -3.62 -31.41 2.19
N PRO A 162 -3.47 -32.43 3.06
CA PRO A 162 -2.18 -32.77 3.66
C PRO A 162 -1.20 -33.34 2.64
N GLU A 163 -1.69 -33.79 1.49
CA GLU A 163 -0.90 -34.28 0.37
C GLU A 163 0.14 -33.26 -0.11
N GLU A 164 1.33 -33.73 -0.46
CA GLU A 164 2.39 -32.94 -1.11
C GLU A 164 2.83 -31.67 -0.34
N ASN A 165 2.74 -31.66 0.99
CA ASN A 165 3.11 -30.52 1.84
C ASN A 165 2.38 -29.20 1.50
N LYS A 166 1.22 -29.24 0.85
CA LYS A 166 0.45 -28.04 0.42
C LYS A 166 0.15 -27.10 1.59
N ARG A 167 -0.25 -27.63 2.74
CA ARG A 167 -0.47 -26.86 3.98
C ARG A 167 0.75 -26.04 4.40
N LYS A 168 1.95 -26.65 4.41
CA LYS A 168 3.19 -25.97 4.83
C LYS A 168 3.60 -24.88 3.84
N ARG A 169 3.42 -25.13 2.54
CA ARG A 169 3.66 -24.15 1.47
C ARG A 169 2.73 -22.95 1.62
N LEU A 170 1.45 -23.19 1.89
CA LEU A 170 0.47 -22.15 2.12
C LEU A 170 0.78 -21.35 3.39
N GLN A 171 1.13 -22.02 4.50
CA GLN A 171 1.60 -21.37 5.73
C GLN A 171 2.80 -20.45 5.50
N LEU A 172 3.78 -20.88 4.69
CA LEU A 172 4.93 -20.07 4.34
C LEU A 172 4.52 -18.83 3.53
N LEU A 173 3.63 -19.00 2.54
CA LEU A 173 3.13 -17.91 1.72
C LEU A 173 2.37 -16.86 2.55
N LEU A 174 1.48 -17.28 3.45
CA LEU A 174 0.74 -16.37 4.35
C LEU A 174 1.68 -15.60 5.29
N ALA A 175 2.71 -16.28 5.81
CA ALA A 175 3.73 -15.64 6.64
C ALA A 175 4.57 -14.63 5.84
N ALA A 176 4.96 -14.98 4.61
CA ALA A 176 5.71 -14.10 3.72
C ALA A 176 4.90 -12.86 3.31
N GLU A 177 3.61 -13.02 3.00
CA GLU A 177 2.73 -11.92 2.65
C GLU A 177 2.56 -10.94 3.82
N SER A 178 2.30 -11.47 5.01
CA SER A 178 2.20 -10.66 6.24
C SER A 178 3.51 -9.91 6.53
N ALA A 179 4.66 -10.57 6.37
CA ALA A 179 5.97 -9.93 6.52
C ALA A 179 6.22 -8.85 5.46
N GLY A 180 5.83 -9.10 4.20
CA GLY A 180 5.92 -8.12 3.11
C GLY A 180 5.13 -6.86 3.40
N ALA A 181 3.95 -6.98 4.01
CA ALA A 181 3.15 -5.83 4.44
C ALA A 181 3.83 -5.00 5.53
N MET A 182 4.51 -5.64 6.50
CA MET A 182 5.30 -4.94 7.52
C MET A 182 6.50 -4.23 6.92
N ILE A 183 7.28 -4.92 6.08
CA ILE A 183 8.44 -4.36 5.39
C ILE A 183 8.02 -3.15 4.53
N ALA A 184 6.88 -3.24 3.82
CA ALA A 184 6.37 -2.12 3.04
C ALA A 184 6.04 -0.90 3.91
N ALA A 185 5.45 -1.12 5.10
CA ALA A 185 5.20 -0.05 6.06
C ALA A 185 6.50 0.55 6.63
N GLU A 186 7.51 -0.27 6.91
CA GLU A 186 8.84 0.18 7.38
C GLU A 186 9.59 0.96 6.31
N MET A 187 9.54 0.51 5.04
CA MET A 187 10.10 1.24 3.89
C MET A 187 9.40 2.59 3.71
N GLN A 188 8.07 2.64 3.85
CA GLN A 188 7.31 3.88 3.78
C GLN A 188 7.65 4.84 4.94
N HIS A 189 7.87 4.30 6.14
CA HIS A 189 8.25 5.09 7.31
C HIS A 189 9.67 5.64 7.21
N THR A 190 10.62 4.81 6.79
CA THR A 190 12.04 5.17 6.66
C THR A 190 12.26 6.11 5.48
N GLY A 191 11.52 5.90 4.39
CA GLY A 191 11.72 6.59 3.12
C GLY A 191 13.02 6.18 2.44
N VAL A 192 13.38 6.92 1.39
CA VAL A 192 14.62 6.73 0.63
C VAL A 192 15.45 8.02 0.77
N PRO A 193 16.77 7.91 1.03
CA PRO A 193 17.63 9.10 1.08
C PRO A 193 17.59 9.82 -0.27
N TRP A 194 17.31 11.13 -0.25
CA TRP A 194 17.21 11.98 -1.42
C TRP A 194 18.29 13.06 -1.41
N ARG A 195 19.06 13.16 -2.49
CA ARG A 195 20.07 14.21 -2.70
C ARG A 195 19.52 15.23 -3.69
N GLU A 196 18.93 16.29 -3.14
CA GLU A 196 18.31 17.35 -3.93
C GLU A 196 19.30 17.98 -4.92
N ASP A 197 20.53 18.26 -4.49
CA ASP A 197 21.57 18.85 -5.33
C ASP A 197 21.95 17.99 -6.54
N LEU A 198 22.08 16.67 -6.37
CA LEU A 198 22.31 15.75 -7.48
C LEU A 198 21.11 15.68 -8.41
N HIS A 199 19.89 15.71 -7.87
CA HIS A 199 18.68 15.72 -8.70
C HIS A 199 18.56 17.01 -9.52
N GLU A 200 18.80 18.17 -8.89
CA GLU A 200 18.82 19.46 -9.57
C GLU A 200 19.92 19.51 -10.64
N GLN A 201 21.10 18.93 -10.37
CA GLN A 201 22.15 18.80 -11.37
C GLN A 201 21.72 17.95 -12.57
N ILE A 202 21.11 16.78 -12.33
CA ILE A 202 20.59 15.93 -13.41
C ILE A 202 19.56 16.70 -14.26
N LEU A 203 18.63 17.43 -13.61
CA LEU A 203 17.66 18.25 -14.32
C LEU A 203 18.35 19.36 -15.13
N ALA A 204 19.33 20.04 -14.56
CA ALA A 204 20.08 21.09 -15.24
C ALA A 204 20.86 20.55 -16.46
N ASP A 205 21.46 19.37 -16.33
CA ASP A 205 22.21 18.71 -17.39
C ASP A 205 21.30 18.27 -18.55
N TYR A 206 20.08 17.81 -18.27
CA TYR A 206 19.14 17.37 -19.31
C TYR A 206 18.30 18.51 -19.91
N LEU A 207 17.89 19.49 -19.10
CA LEU A 207 16.89 20.48 -19.49
C LEU A 207 17.45 21.91 -19.60
N GLY A 208 18.65 22.15 -19.08
CA GLY A 208 19.21 23.49 -18.88
C GLY A 208 18.84 24.08 -17.52
N PRO A 209 19.25 25.34 -17.23
CA PRO A 209 18.98 25.96 -15.94
C PRO A 209 17.48 26.03 -15.64
N ARG A 210 17.12 25.98 -14.35
CA ARG A 210 15.73 26.02 -13.89
C ARG A 210 15.01 27.24 -14.47
N PRO A 211 13.94 27.05 -15.27
CA PRO A 211 13.23 28.17 -15.87
C PRO A 211 12.39 28.92 -14.83
N PRO A 212 12.04 30.19 -15.08
CA PRO A 212 10.99 30.87 -14.33
C PRO A 212 9.66 30.10 -14.40
N SER A 213 8.79 30.31 -13.41
CA SER A 213 7.47 29.67 -13.41
C SER A 213 6.71 29.97 -14.71
N GLY A 214 6.04 28.94 -15.26
CA GLY A 214 5.30 29.02 -16.51
C GLY A 214 6.15 29.03 -17.79
N HIS A 215 7.48 28.98 -17.71
CA HIS A 215 8.36 28.97 -18.87
C HIS A 215 8.90 27.56 -19.17
N ARG A 216 9.13 27.27 -20.45
CA ARG A 216 9.72 25.99 -20.89
C ARG A 216 11.23 25.96 -20.58
N PRO A 217 11.79 24.79 -20.19
CA PRO A 217 13.23 24.63 -20.06
C PRO A 217 13.99 24.93 -21.36
N ALA A 218 15.18 25.54 -21.25
CA ALA A 218 15.91 26.09 -22.38
C ALA A 218 16.25 25.06 -23.47
N LYS A 219 16.65 23.84 -23.09
CA LYS A 219 16.98 22.79 -24.06
C LYS A 219 15.74 22.27 -24.80
N LEU A 220 14.59 22.24 -24.14
CA LEU A 220 13.33 21.87 -24.78
C LEU A 220 12.83 22.96 -25.72
N GLU A 221 13.01 24.25 -25.37
CA GLU A 221 12.66 25.34 -26.30
C GLU A 221 13.56 25.30 -27.55
N ALA A 222 14.85 25.04 -27.40
CA ALA A 222 15.76 24.90 -28.53
C ALA A 222 15.35 23.75 -29.48
N LEU A 223 14.95 22.60 -28.94
CA LEU A 223 14.42 21.48 -29.74
C LEU A 223 13.09 21.84 -30.41
N ASN A 224 12.24 22.62 -29.74
CA ASN A 224 11.00 23.09 -30.34
C ASN A 224 11.26 24.04 -31.51
N ASP A 225 12.22 24.95 -31.39
CA ASP A 225 12.62 25.85 -32.47
C ASP A 225 13.19 25.07 -33.68
N GLU A 226 13.94 23.99 -33.41
CA GLU A 226 14.39 23.05 -34.45
C GLU A 226 13.21 22.37 -35.15
N LEU A 227 12.23 21.85 -34.39
CA LEU A 227 11.02 21.24 -34.95
C LEU A 227 10.19 22.24 -35.76
N ARG A 228 10.00 23.47 -35.25
CA ARG A 228 9.30 24.55 -35.96
C ARG A 228 9.97 24.86 -37.29
N THR A 229 11.30 24.82 -37.34
CA THR A 229 12.10 25.04 -38.55
C THR A 229 11.95 23.85 -39.51
N LEU A 230 12.17 22.63 -39.05
CA LEU A 230 12.09 21.41 -39.88
C LEU A 230 10.70 21.20 -40.49
N LEU A 231 9.64 21.52 -39.73
CA LEU A 231 8.25 21.38 -40.18
C LEU A 231 7.67 22.66 -40.79
N SER A 232 8.50 23.70 -40.99
CA SER A 232 8.08 25.00 -41.53
C SER A 232 6.82 25.56 -40.85
N SER A 233 6.74 25.44 -39.52
CA SER A 233 5.55 25.76 -38.72
C SER A 233 5.94 26.59 -37.49
N PRO A 234 6.10 27.93 -37.63
CA PRO A 234 6.66 28.80 -36.58
C PRO A 234 5.88 28.80 -35.26
N GLY A 235 4.57 28.59 -35.31
CA GLY A 235 3.70 28.57 -34.13
C GLY A 235 3.43 27.18 -33.54
N LEU A 236 4.15 26.14 -33.99
CA LEU A 236 3.91 24.78 -33.52
C LEU A 236 4.16 24.67 -32.01
N ASN A 237 3.19 24.09 -31.30
CA ASN A 237 3.40 23.55 -29.96
C ASN A 237 3.41 22.00 -30.00
N PRO A 238 4.59 21.35 -29.86
CA PRO A 238 4.71 19.90 -29.96
C PRO A 238 4.03 19.15 -28.80
N ASP A 239 3.76 19.84 -27.68
CA ASP A 239 3.03 19.30 -26.54
C ASP A 239 1.53 19.10 -26.83
N SER A 240 1.02 19.65 -27.95
CA SER A 240 -0.33 19.43 -28.45
C SER A 240 -0.32 18.35 -29.54
N PRO A 241 -0.83 17.13 -29.26
CA PRO A 241 -0.86 16.05 -30.24
C PRO A 241 -1.57 16.46 -31.53
N GLN A 242 -2.62 17.27 -31.42
CA GLN A 242 -3.41 17.73 -32.56
C GLN A 242 -2.63 18.68 -33.47
N GLU A 243 -1.85 19.60 -32.89
CA GLU A 243 -1.02 20.53 -33.67
C GLU A 243 0.16 19.82 -34.34
N LEU A 244 0.80 18.89 -33.62
CA LEU A 244 1.91 18.09 -34.14
C LEU A 244 1.46 17.24 -35.34
N MET A 245 0.34 16.53 -35.22
CA MET A 245 -0.22 15.73 -36.32
C MET A 245 -0.51 16.59 -37.56
N ARG A 246 -1.13 17.76 -37.37
CA ARG A 246 -1.39 18.71 -38.47
C ARG A 246 -0.10 19.18 -39.13
N ALA A 247 0.94 19.48 -38.34
CA ALA A 247 2.23 19.91 -38.88
C ALA A 247 2.94 18.79 -39.67
N LEU A 248 2.90 17.55 -39.18
CA LEU A 248 3.46 16.39 -39.87
C LEU A 248 2.74 16.10 -41.19
N HIS A 249 1.41 16.05 -41.19
CA HIS A 249 0.60 15.82 -42.39
C HIS A 249 0.82 16.90 -43.46
N ARG A 250 0.94 18.17 -43.05
CA ARG A 250 1.24 19.28 -43.98
C ARG A 250 2.60 19.13 -44.68
N ASN A 251 3.54 18.45 -44.05
CA ASN A 251 4.86 18.16 -44.61
C ASN A 251 4.92 16.77 -45.28
N GLY A 252 3.76 16.12 -45.51
CA GLY A 252 3.66 14.85 -46.24
C GLY A 252 4.02 13.61 -45.42
N ILE A 253 4.14 13.72 -44.10
CA ILE A 253 4.44 12.60 -43.20
C ILE A 253 3.11 12.01 -42.69
N GLU A 254 2.67 10.90 -43.27
CA GLU A 254 1.41 10.24 -42.89
C GLU A 254 1.58 9.36 -41.63
N VAL A 255 1.15 9.91 -40.50
CA VAL A 255 1.04 9.20 -39.21
C VAL A 255 -0.40 9.21 -38.71
N LYS A 256 -0.80 8.24 -37.88
CA LYS A 256 -2.12 8.10 -37.26
C LYS A 256 -2.15 8.53 -35.79
N SER A 257 -0.99 8.57 -35.13
CA SER A 257 -0.84 9.05 -33.75
C SER A 257 0.54 9.66 -33.49
N THR A 258 0.67 10.39 -32.37
CA THR A 258 1.93 10.93 -31.85
C THR A 258 2.60 10.01 -30.83
N ARG A 259 2.26 8.71 -30.84
CA ARG A 259 2.90 7.74 -29.94
C ARG A 259 4.31 7.44 -30.43
N GLN A 260 5.23 7.24 -29.49
CA GLN A 260 6.65 7.04 -29.77
C GLN A 260 6.96 5.88 -30.75
N TRP A 261 6.11 4.85 -30.85
CA TRP A 261 6.36 3.75 -31.78
C TRP A 261 5.93 4.04 -33.22
N GLU A 262 5.23 5.15 -33.46
CA GLU A 262 4.72 5.55 -34.78
C GLU A 262 5.52 6.70 -35.41
N LEU A 263 6.20 7.50 -34.56
CA LEU A 263 7.16 8.52 -34.96
C LEU A 263 8.59 7.96 -34.88
#